data_AF-A0AAJ5RY62-F1
#
_entry.id   AF-A0AAJ5RY62-F1
#
_cell.length_a   1.000
_cell.length_b   1.000
_cell.length_c   1.000
_cell.angle_alpha   90.00
_cell.angle_beta   90.00
_cell.angle_gamma   90.00
#
_symmetry.space_group_name_H-M   'P 1'
#
loop_
_entity.id
_entity.type
_entity.pdbx_description
1 polymer ?
#
loop_
_entity_poly.entity_id
_entity_poly.type
_entity_poly.pdbx_seq_one_letter_code
_entity_poly.pdbx_strand_id
1 'polypeptide(L)'
;MTEQSTKEFYSVDQASQHAAEWCERHPAWRRICDIPDTSVFTKTYDEIPKRERAYWDKNGGEECWREFGIAGTKVPTGFISGKGEFFDHALKVPLHHNMMMVFRVGKRWKP
;
A
#
# COMPACT_ATOMS: atom_id res chain seq x y z
N MET A 1 30.59 9.85 15.76
CA MET A 1 29.50 10.84 15.86
C MET A 1 28.29 10.10 16.37
N THR A 2 27.83 10.42 17.57
CA THR A 2 26.66 9.80 18.20
C THR A 2 25.40 10.39 17.57
N GLU A 3 24.83 9.72 16.58
CA GLU A 3 23.45 9.98 16.17
C GLU A 3 22.53 9.58 17.33
N GLN A 4 22.24 10.53 18.20
CA GLN A 4 21.00 10.52 18.95
C GLN A 4 19.87 10.75 17.95
N SER A 5 19.47 9.69 17.26
CA SER A 5 18.13 9.62 16.67
C SER A 5 17.16 9.71 17.83
N THR A 6 16.69 10.91 18.16
CA THR A 6 15.48 11.09 18.96
C THR A 6 14.42 10.22 18.31
N LYS A 7 14.00 9.15 18.99
CA LYS A 7 12.98 8.25 18.46
C LYS A 7 11.71 9.08 18.26
N GLU A 8 11.39 9.38 17.00
CA GLU A 8 10.16 10.07 16.63
C GLU A 8 9.03 9.04 16.70
N PHE A 9 7.99 9.37 17.48
CA PHE A 9 6.79 8.55 17.61
C PHE A 9 5.60 9.36 17.13
N TYR A 10 4.76 8.73 16.33
CA TYR A 10 3.55 9.33 15.79
C TYR A 10 2.39 8.39 16.04
N SER A 11 1.22 8.93 16.41
CA SER A 11 0.00 8.14 16.58
C SER A 11 -0.59 7.70 15.23
N VAL A 12 -1.52 6.75 15.28
CA VAL A 12 -2.30 6.33 14.10
C VAL A 12 -3.13 7.51 13.57
N ASP A 13 -3.69 8.34 14.45
CA ASP A 13 -4.47 9.52 14.07
C ASP A 13 -3.62 10.54 13.31
N GLN A 14 -2.38 10.78 13.75
CA GLN A 14 -1.44 11.64 13.04
C GLN A 14 -1.12 11.10 11.64
N ALA A 15 -0.84 9.80 11.52
CA ALA A 15 -0.60 9.20 10.21
C ALA A 15 -1.83 9.29 9.30
N SER A 16 -3.04 9.10 9.84
CA SER A 16 -4.30 9.21 9.10
C SER A 16 -4.56 10.65 8.61
N GLN A 17 -4.36 11.63 9.49
CA GLN A 17 -4.55 13.04 9.19
C GLN A 17 -3.52 13.54 8.17
N HIS A 18 -2.24 13.28 8.38
CA HIS A 18 -1.21 13.68 7.43
C HIS A 18 -1.35 12.99 6.08
N ALA A 19 -1.85 11.75 6.04
CA ALA A 19 -2.19 11.10 4.78
C ALA A 19 -3.34 11.79 4.05
N ALA A 20 -4.33 12.34 4.76
CA ALA A 20 -5.42 13.09 4.16
C ALA A 20 -4.88 14.37 3.51
N GLU A 21 -4.12 15.15 4.27
CA GLU A 21 -3.48 16.40 3.82
C GLU A 21 -2.49 16.16 2.67
N TRP A 22 -1.81 15.01 2.67
CA TRP A 22 -0.95 14.61 1.56
C TRP A 22 -1.78 14.29 0.31
N CYS A 23 -2.89 13.55 0.44
CA CYS A 23 -3.75 13.20 -0.70
C CYS A 23 -4.47 14.41 -1.32
N GLU A 24 -4.80 15.43 -0.53
CA GLU A 24 -5.33 16.71 -1.03
C GLU A 24 -4.35 17.37 -2.02
N ARG A 25 -3.06 17.34 -1.71
CA ARG A 25 -1.98 17.85 -2.57
C ARG A 25 -1.65 16.91 -3.73
N HIS A 26 -2.03 15.64 -3.63
CA HIS A 26 -1.76 14.59 -4.61
C HIS A 26 -3.07 13.94 -5.10
N PRO A 27 -3.91 14.65 -5.89
CA PRO A 27 -5.30 14.28 -6.14
C PRO A 27 -5.51 12.97 -6.90
N ALA A 28 -4.45 12.36 -7.44
CA ALA A 28 -4.51 11.03 -8.05
C ALA A 28 -4.39 9.88 -7.04
N TRP A 29 -4.13 10.20 -5.77
CA TRP A 29 -3.94 9.24 -4.68
C TRP A 29 -5.09 9.31 -3.68
N ARG A 30 -5.41 8.17 -3.07
CA ARG A 30 -6.42 8.03 -2.03
C ARG A 30 -5.88 7.17 -0.90
N ARG A 31 -6.28 7.47 0.33
CA ARG A 31 -5.98 6.60 1.48
C ARG A 31 -6.77 5.31 1.34
N ILE A 32 -6.25 4.24 1.92
CA ILE A 32 -6.97 2.96 2.01
C ILE A 32 -8.36 3.12 2.64
N CYS A 33 -8.50 4.01 3.63
CA CYS A 33 -9.77 4.29 4.31
C CYS A 33 -10.80 5.04 3.45
N ASP A 34 -10.38 5.69 2.36
CA ASP A 34 -11.26 6.44 1.46
C ASP A 34 -11.72 5.58 0.26
N ILE A 35 -11.33 4.31 0.24
CA ILE A 35 -11.63 3.35 -0.82
C ILE A 35 -12.63 2.31 -0.29
N PRO A 36 -13.88 2.25 -0.83
CA PRO A 36 -14.90 1.33 -0.32
C PRO A 36 -14.53 -0.14 -0.44
N ASP A 37 -13.93 -0.52 -1.57
CA ASP A 37 -13.47 -1.88 -1.84
C ASP A 37 -12.08 -1.81 -2.47
N THR A 38 -11.07 -2.26 -1.74
CA THR A 38 -9.68 -2.30 -2.21
C THR A 38 -9.39 -3.55 -3.04
N SER A 39 -10.26 -4.57 -2.99
CA SER A 39 -10.07 -5.83 -3.72
C SER A 39 -10.08 -5.63 -5.23
N VAL A 40 -10.76 -4.58 -5.73
CA VAL A 40 -10.73 -4.19 -7.14
C VAL A 40 -9.32 -3.84 -7.64
N PHE A 41 -8.43 -3.46 -6.72
CA PHE A 41 -7.03 -3.16 -6.99
C PHE A 41 -6.10 -4.33 -6.75
N THR A 42 -6.60 -5.48 -6.32
CA THR A 42 -5.81 -6.71 -6.14
C THR A 42 -5.77 -7.47 -7.46
N LYS A 43 -4.58 -7.88 -7.92
CA LYS A 43 -4.43 -8.70 -9.12
C LYS A 43 -5.19 -10.01 -8.96
N THR A 44 -5.84 -10.47 -10.01
CA THR A 44 -6.40 -11.82 -10.11
C THR A 44 -5.33 -12.82 -10.52
N TYR A 45 -5.65 -14.11 -10.42
CA TYR A 45 -4.78 -15.18 -10.92
C TYR A 45 -4.45 -15.00 -12.42
N ASP A 46 -5.41 -14.48 -13.18
CA ASP A 46 -5.21 -14.19 -14.60
C ASP A 46 -4.37 -12.94 -14.90
N GLU A 47 -4.05 -12.15 -13.89
CA GLU A 47 -3.23 -10.95 -14.00
C GLU A 47 -1.80 -11.14 -13.44
N ILE A 48 -1.51 -12.26 -12.77
CA ILE A 48 -0.14 -12.55 -12.33
C ILE A 48 0.76 -12.97 -13.50
N PRO A 49 2.08 -12.66 -13.45
CA PRO A 49 3.02 -12.99 -14.52
C PRO A 49 3.01 -14.47 -14.88
N LYS A 50 3.14 -14.81 -16.16
CA LYS A 50 3.12 -16.19 -16.66
C LYS A 50 4.10 -17.13 -15.92
N ARG A 51 5.27 -16.62 -15.54
CA ARG A 51 6.27 -17.40 -14.77
C ARG A 51 5.77 -17.76 -13.38
N GLU A 52 5.12 -16.82 -12.70
CA GLU A 52 4.52 -17.04 -11.39
C GLU A 52 3.32 -18.00 -11.52
N ARG A 53 2.44 -17.76 -12.49
CA ARG A 53 1.29 -18.64 -12.75
C ARG A 53 1.69 -20.08 -13.04
N ALA A 54 2.74 -20.28 -13.85
CA ALA A 54 3.23 -21.61 -14.18
C ALA A 54 3.72 -22.43 -12.96
N TYR A 55 4.13 -21.77 -11.87
CA TYR A 55 4.40 -22.45 -10.60
C TYR A 55 3.09 -22.93 -9.98
N TRP A 56 2.10 -22.05 -9.86
CA TRP A 56 0.82 -22.38 -9.26
C TRP A 56 0.03 -23.41 -10.07
N ASP A 57 0.04 -23.32 -11.40
CA ASP A 57 -0.59 -24.31 -12.30
C ASP A 57 -0.11 -25.75 -12.03
N LYS A 58 1.12 -25.93 -11.53
CA LYS A 58 1.69 -27.23 -11.16
C LYS A 58 1.46 -27.62 -9.70
N ASN A 59 1.08 -26.67 -8.85
CA ASN A 59 1.00 -26.81 -7.39
C ASN A 59 -0.41 -26.47 -6.86
N GLY A 60 -1.46 -26.86 -7.58
CA GLY A 60 -2.86 -26.71 -7.16
C GLY A 60 -3.62 -25.52 -7.76
N GLY A 61 -3.01 -24.81 -8.71
CA GLY A 61 -3.64 -23.79 -9.53
C GLY A 61 -4.10 -22.56 -8.75
N GLU A 62 -5.19 -21.97 -9.22
CA GLU A 62 -5.75 -20.72 -8.67
C GLU A 62 -6.15 -20.86 -7.19
N GLU A 63 -6.71 -22.00 -6.77
CA GLU A 63 -7.14 -22.19 -5.38
C GLU A 63 -5.95 -22.10 -4.41
N CYS A 64 -4.85 -22.80 -4.71
CA CYS A 64 -3.64 -22.73 -3.90
C CYS A 64 -2.99 -21.34 -3.96
N TRP A 65 -3.06 -20.65 -5.09
CA TRP A 65 -2.57 -19.27 -5.16
C TRP A 65 -3.42 -18.30 -4.34
N ARG A 66 -4.75 -18.45 -4.30
CA ARG A 66 -5.62 -17.60 -3.47
C ARG A 66 -5.35 -17.79 -1.98
N GLU A 67 -5.06 -19.02 -1.56
CA GLU A 67 -4.80 -19.36 -0.16
C GLU A 67 -3.38 -18.99 0.30
N PHE A 68 -2.37 -19.29 -0.51
CA PHE A 68 -0.96 -19.20 -0.11
C PHE A 68 -0.14 -18.20 -0.90
N GLY A 69 -0.68 -17.67 -1.99
CA GLY A 69 -0.03 -16.68 -2.83
C GLY A 69 -0.09 -15.27 -2.24
N ILE A 70 0.75 -14.39 -2.78
CA ILE A 70 0.72 -12.97 -2.46
C ILE A 70 0.13 -12.24 -3.66
N ALA A 71 -1.11 -11.79 -3.52
CA ALA A 71 -1.76 -11.01 -4.58
C ALA A 71 -1.21 -9.58 -4.59
N GLY A 72 -0.41 -9.26 -5.60
CA GLY A 72 0.08 -7.90 -5.82
C GLY A 72 -1.03 -6.92 -6.21
N THR A 73 -0.74 -5.62 -6.16
CA THR A 73 -1.70 -4.58 -6.54
C THR A 73 -1.63 -4.25 -8.04
N LYS A 74 -2.76 -3.91 -8.65
CA LYS A 74 -2.88 -3.46 -10.05
C LYS A 74 -2.41 -2.02 -10.24
N VAL A 75 -2.53 -1.21 -9.19
CA VAL A 75 -2.14 0.20 -9.19
C VAL A 75 -0.91 0.43 -8.29
N PRO A 76 -0.12 1.49 -8.55
CA PRO A 76 0.92 1.90 -7.63
C PRO A 76 0.37 2.19 -6.24
N THR A 77 1.10 1.73 -5.24
CA THR A 77 0.81 1.93 -3.82
C THR A 77 1.98 2.60 -3.13
N GLY A 78 1.71 3.16 -1.96
CA GLY A 78 2.74 3.73 -1.10
C GLY A 78 2.21 3.93 0.31
N PHE A 79 3.03 4.55 1.15
CA PHE A 79 2.79 4.71 2.57
C PHE A 79 3.09 6.15 2.97
N ILE A 80 2.16 6.80 3.65
CA ILE A 80 2.40 8.08 4.30
C ILE A 80 2.75 7.79 5.75
N SER A 81 3.94 8.19 6.19
CA SER A 81 4.34 8.02 7.58
C SER A 81 3.59 8.98 8.51
N GLY A 82 3.68 8.74 9.81
CA GLY A 82 3.16 9.64 10.83
C GLY A 82 3.73 11.05 10.79
N LYS A 83 4.84 11.29 10.09
CA LYS A 83 5.44 12.60 9.82
C LYS A 83 4.86 13.29 8.57
N GLY A 84 4.07 12.59 7.76
CA GLY A 84 3.51 13.09 6.50
C GLY A 84 4.41 12.89 5.28
N GLU A 85 5.45 12.07 5.39
CA GLU A 85 6.37 11.75 4.30
C GLU A 85 5.90 10.52 3.52
N PHE A 86 6.07 10.54 2.20
CA PHE A 86 5.70 9.44 1.31
C PHE A 86 6.86 8.44 1.15
N PHE A 87 6.53 7.16 1.25
CA PHE A 87 7.42 6.04 1.00
C PHE A 87 6.78 5.09 -0.01
N ASP A 88 7.55 4.63 -0.99
CA ASP A 88 7.12 3.65 -2.00
C ASP A 88 7.10 2.21 -1.46
N HIS A 89 7.64 1.97 -0.26
CA HIS A 89 7.68 0.65 0.36
C HIS A 89 7.59 0.74 1.89
N ALA A 90 6.81 -0.15 2.51
CA ALA A 90 6.59 -0.15 3.97
C ALA A 90 7.91 -0.26 4.76
N LEU A 91 8.85 -1.08 4.30
CA LEU A 91 10.17 -1.26 4.93
C LEU A 91 11.07 0.00 4.89
N LYS A 92 10.72 1.02 4.12
CA LYS A 92 11.44 2.29 4.10
C LYS A 92 10.88 3.30 5.10
N VAL A 93 9.71 3.04 5.67
CA VAL A 93 9.14 3.88 6.72
C VAL A 93 9.99 3.75 7.98
N PRO A 94 10.40 4.85 8.64
CA PRO A 94 11.19 4.80 9.86
C PRO A 94 10.52 3.96 10.94
N LEU A 95 11.34 3.23 11.70
CA LEU A 95 10.86 2.45 12.84
C LEU A 95 10.08 3.35 13.81
N HIS A 96 9.01 2.80 14.39
CA HIS A 96 8.10 3.47 15.32
C HIS A 96 7.19 4.55 14.73
N HIS A 97 7.29 4.84 13.43
CA HIS A 97 6.26 5.63 12.76
C HIS A 97 5.06 4.72 12.46
N ASN A 98 3.87 5.16 12.87
CA ASN A 98 2.66 4.66 12.23
C ASN A 98 2.63 5.11 10.77
N MET A 99 1.90 4.39 9.93
CA MET A 99 1.80 4.70 8.50
C MET A 99 0.41 4.40 7.95
N MET A 100 0.04 5.11 6.88
CA MET A 100 -1.21 4.93 6.17
C MET A 100 -0.93 4.55 4.72
N MET A 101 -1.52 3.46 4.25
CA MET A 101 -1.38 3.04 2.86
C MET A 101 -2.22 3.94 1.94
N VAL A 102 -1.65 4.28 0.79
CA VAL A 102 -2.29 5.07 -0.28
C VAL A 102 -2.21 4.35 -1.62
N PHE A 103 -3.24 4.52 -2.45
CA PHE A 103 -3.37 3.92 -3.78
C PHE A 103 -3.47 5.01 -4.84
N ARG A 104 -2.75 4.85 -5.96
CA ARG A 104 -2.82 5.78 -7.10
C ARG A 104 -3.97 5.39 -8.03
N VAL A 105 -5.17 5.87 -7.73
CA VAL A 105 -6.42 5.56 -8.44
C VAL A 105 -6.74 6.52 -9.60
N GLY A 106 -6.03 7.66 -9.69
CA GLY A 106 -6.22 8.68 -10.72
C GLY A 106 -7.12 9.84 -10.28
N LYS A 107 -6.95 11.01 -10.91
CA LYS A 107 -7.58 12.27 -10.46
C LYS A 107 -9.11 12.28 -10.53
N ARG A 108 -9.69 11.50 -11.45
CA ARG A 108 -11.14 11.43 -11.70
C ARG A 108 -11.80 10.23 -11.04
N TRP A 109 -11.07 9.49 -10.21
CA TRP A 109 -11.62 8.34 -9.50
C TRP A 109 -12.72 8.80 -8.55
N LYS A 110 -13.86 8.12 -8.64
CA LYS A 110 -15.01 8.25 -7.74
C LYS A 110 -15.26 6.87 -7.13
N PRO A 111 -15.53 6.80 -5.82
CA PRO A 111 -15.93 5.56 -5.16
C PRO A 111 -17.25 5.02 -5.73
#